data_AF-A0A8S3IJF1-F1
#
_entry.id   AF-A0A8S3IJF1-F1
#
_cell.length_a   1.000
_cell.length_b   1.000
_cell.length_c   1.000
_cell.angle_alpha   90.00
_cell.angle_beta   90.00
_cell.angle_gamma   90.00
#
_symmetry.space_group_name_H-M   'P 1'
#
loop_
_entity.id
_entity.type
_entity.pdbx_description
1 polymer ?
#
loop_
_entity_poly.entity_id
_entity_poly.type
_entity_poly.pdbx_seq_one_letter_code
_entity_poly.pdbx_strand_id
1 'polypeptide(L)'
;MSIYNLNSKLFIQNSEECVQRLLSIFDTTKYDKLLLTISKLFPIISSGNEIIKRVFLQLNALSIFEKQIRVTKSIRIRHNCLIALRNISDQATRMRDVDSLIQQLAAILLTDDHQSILCSLGILSNLTADNRINKSLLVKLNGVQTLMQKLMMNADGNDDLIEAA
;
A
#
# COMPACT_ATOMS: atom_id res chain seq x y z
N MET A 1 7.92 -17.57 -17.75
CA MET A 1 6.56 -17.37 -17.19
C MET A 1 5.56 -17.86 -18.23
N SER A 2 4.82 -18.94 -17.99
CA SER A 2 4.01 -19.58 -19.05
C SER A 2 2.83 -18.70 -19.47
N ILE A 3 2.47 -18.72 -20.76
CA ILE A 3 1.36 -17.94 -21.36
C ILE A 3 0.03 -18.15 -20.60
N TYR A 4 -0.19 -19.35 -20.05
CA TYR A 4 -1.35 -19.68 -19.20
C TYR A 4 -1.44 -18.85 -17.90
N ASN A 5 -0.30 -18.51 -17.31
CA ASN A 5 -0.26 -17.66 -16.12
C ASN A 5 -0.65 -16.21 -16.45
N LEU A 6 -0.21 -15.71 -17.61
CA LEU A 6 -0.55 -14.36 -18.08
C LEU A 6 -2.05 -14.20 -18.33
N ASN A 7 -2.68 -15.16 -19.00
CA ASN A 7 -4.12 -15.12 -19.29
C ASN A 7 -4.97 -15.17 -18.00
N SER A 8 -4.55 -15.98 -17.02
CA SER A 8 -5.22 -16.05 -15.72
C SER A 8 -5.08 -14.74 -14.95
N LYS A 9 -3.89 -14.12 -14.98
CA LYS A 9 -3.65 -12.79 -14.38
C LYS A 9 -4.53 -11.72 -15.03
N LEU A 10 -4.58 -11.68 -16.35
CA LEU A 10 -5.39 -10.71 -17.10
C LEU A 10 -6.89 -10.89 -16.83
N PHE A 11 -7.38 -12.13 -16.75
CA PHE A 11 -8.78 -12.39 -16.42
C PHE A 11 -9.15 -11.81 -15.05
N ILE A 12 -8.35 -12.09 -14.02
CA ILE A 12 -8.61 -11.58 -12.66
C ILE A 12 -8.50 -10.04 -12.63
N GLN A 13 -7.50 -9.47 -13.30
CA GLN A 13 -7.31 -8.02 -13.38
C GLN A 13 -8.42 -7.28 -14.13
N ASN A 14 -9.25 -7.99 -14.91
CA ASN A 14 -10.40 -7.40 -15.60
C ASN A 14 -11.73 -7.75 -14.95
N SER A 15 -11.73 -8.42 -13.79
CA SER A 15 -12.94 -8.84 -13.08
C SER A 15 -13.16 -8.00 -11.82
N GLU A 16 -13.98 -6.96 -11.93
CA GLU A 16 -14.40 -6.13 -10.79
C GLU A 16 -15.09 -6.95 -9.69
N GLU A 17 -15.98 -7.88 -10.08
CA GLU A 17 -16.68 -8.77 -9.15
C GLU A 17 -15.69 -9.61 -8.33
N CYS A 18 -14.60 -10.08 -8.95
CA CYS A 18 -13.57 -10.83 -8.25
C CYS A 18 -12.89 -9.95 -7.18
N VAL A 19 -12.50 -8.73 -7.53
CA VAL A 19 -11.88 -7.79 -6.59
C VAL A 19 -12.82 -7.46 -5.43
N GLN A 20 -14.09 -7.17 -5.73
CA GLN A 20 -15.11 -6.90 -4.72
C GLN A 20 -15.28 -8.06 -3.73
N ARG A 21 -15.41 -9.30 -4.23
CA ARG A 21 -15.55 -10.49 -3.38
C ARG A 21 -14.30 -10.71 -2.52
N LEU A 22 -13.10 -10.56 -3.11
CA LEU A 22 -11.85 -10.72 -2.38
C LEU A 22 -11.69 -9.68 -1.26
N LEU A 23 -11.96 -8.40 -1.54
CA LEU A 23 -11.90 -7.33 -0.54
C LEU A 23 -12.95 -7.54 0.57
N SER A 24 -14.17 -7.94 0.21
CA SER A 24 -15.24 -8.24 1.18
C SER A 24 -14.86 -9.37 2.14
N ILE A 25 -14.34 -10.48 1.62
CA ILE A 25 -13.86 -11.59 2.46
C ILE A 25 -12.68 -11.13 3.32
N PHE A 26 -11.74 -10.38 2.74
CA PHE A 26 -10.54 -9.90 3.44
C PHE A 26 -10.87 -8.93 4.59
N ASP A 27 -11.92 -8.12 4.46
CA ASP A 27 -12.32 -7.17 5.49
C ASP A 27 -13.12 -7.80 6.65
N THR A 28 -13.81 -8.92 6.37
CA THR A 28 -14.77 -9.52 7.29
C THR A 28 -14.27 -10.78 7.98
N THR A 29 -13.35 -11.54 7.35
CA THR A 29 -12.86 -12.79 7.92
C THR A 29 -11.83 -12.59 9.02
N LYS A 30 -11.82 -13.49 10.01
CA LYS A 30 -10.78 -13.57 11.06
C LYS A 30 -9.85 -14.77 10.87
N TYR A 31 -10.03 -15.54 9.80
CA TYR A 31 -9.26 -16.76 9.59
C TYR A 31 -7.92 -16.45 8.91
N ASP A 32 -6.84 -16.44 9.70
CA ASP A 32 -5.49 -16.02 9.28
C ASP A 32 -4.97 -16.72 8.02
N LYS A 33 -5.23 -18.03 7.87
CA LYS A 33 -4.77 -18.77 6.67
C LYS A 33 -5.48 -18.28 5.41
N LEU A 34 -6.76 -17.95 5.51
CA LEU A 34 -7.52 -17.38 4.39
C LEU A 34 -7.10 -15.95 4.10
N LEU A 35 -6.92 -15.11 5.14
CA LEU A 35 -6.37 -13.76 4.97
C LEU A 35 -5.00 -13.80 4.28
N LEU A 36 -4.09 -14.67 4.73
CA LEU A 36 -2.78 -14.84 4.10
C LEU A 36 -2.92 -15.28 2.64
N THR A 37 -3.83 -16.20 2.35
CA THR A 37 -4.05 -16.69 0.98
C THR A 37 -4.55 -15.59 0.06
N ILE A 38 -5.59 -14.86 0.49
CA ILE A 38 -6.17 -13.75 -0.28
C ILE A 38 -5.17 -12.61 -0.43
N SER A 39 -4.42 -12.27 0.63
CA SER A 39 -3.47 -11.15 0.61
C SER A 39 -2.43 -11.27 -0.49
N LYS A 40 -2.00 -12.50 -0.83
CA LYS A 40 -1.02 -12.75 -1.89
C LYS A 40 -1.52 -12.38 -3.29
N LEU A 41 -2.84 -12.30 -3.47
CA LEU A 41 -3.44 -11.93 -4.76
C LEU A 41 -3.41 -10.42 -4.97
N PHE A 42 -3.56 -9.61 -3.92
CA PHE A 42 -3.70 -8.16 -4.08
C PHE A 42 -2.52 -7.49 -4.80
N PRO A 43 -1.23 -7.78 -4.47
CA PRO A 43 -0.11 -7.22 -5.22
C PRO A 43 -0.15 -7.54 -6.72
N ILE A 44 -0.62 -8.73 -7.08
CA ILE A 44 -0.69 -9.19 -8.47
C ILE A 44 -1.82 -8.46 -9.21
N ILE A 45 -2.98 -8.33 -8.56
CA ILE A 45 -4.16 -7.72 -9.17
C ILE A 45 -3.97 -6.20 -9.27
N SER A 46 -3.50 -5.55 -8.20
CA SER A 46 -3.32 -4.10 -8.16
C SER A 46 -2.22 -3.58 -9.09
N SER A 47 -1.28 -4.43 -9.50
CA SER A 47 -0.29 -4.11 -10.54
C SER A 47 -0.89 -4.09 -11.96
N GLY A 48 -2.22 -4.14 -12.10
CA GLY A 48 -2.90 -4.17 -13.39
C GLY A 48 -3.00 -2.79 -14.04
N ASN A 49 -3.96 -2.66 -14.94
CA ASN A 49 -4.21 -1.41 -15.67
C ASN A 49 -4.89 -0.34 -14.80
N GLU A 50 -5.04 0.87 -15.36
CA GLU A 50 -5.69 1.99 -14.66
C GLU A 50 -7.17 1.78 -14.34
N ILE A 51 -7.83 0.82 -14.98
CA ILE A 51 -9.23 0.47 -14.67
C ILE A 51 -9.27 -0.29 -13.34
N ILE A 52 -8.43 -1.31 -13.17
CA ILE A 52 -8.44 -2.11 -11.94
C ILE A 52 -7.99 -1.29 -10.73
N LYS A 53 -7.01 -0.39 -10.89
CA LYS A 53 -6.63 0.54 -9.81
C LYS A 53 -7.82 1.38 -9.34
N ARG A 54 -8.60 1.93 -10.28
CA ARG A 54 -9.82 2.69 -9.95
C ARG A 54 -10.88 1.83 -9.27
N VAL A 55 -11.04 0.58 -9.68
CA VAL A 55 -11.93 -0.39 -9.01
C VAL A 55 -11.53 -0.58 -7.55
N PHE A 56 -10.24 -0.76 -7.24
CA PHE A 56 -9.78 -0.84 -5.84
C PHE A 56 -10.16 0.41 -5.04
N LEU A 57 -9.98 1.60 -5.60
CA LEU A 57 -10.30 2.86 -4.91
C LEU A 57 -11.81 3.01 -4.66
N GLN A 58 -12.65 2.67 -5.65
CA GLN A 58 -14.11 2.68 -5.52
C GLN A 58 -14.62 1.70 -4.46
N LEU A 59 -13.93 0.57 -4.28
CA LEU A 59 -14.27 -0.47 -3.30
C LEU A 59 -13.65 -0.25 -1.92
N ASN A 60 -13.24 0.98 -1.59
CA ASN A 60 -12.67 1.37 -0.30
C ASN A 60 -11.41 0.57 0.11
N ALA A 61 -10.62 0.11 -0.88
CA ALA A 61 -9.46 -0.74 -0.60
C ALA A 61 -8.40 -0.05 0.27
N LEU A 62 -8.25 1.27 0.17
CA LEU A 62 -7.31 2.03 1.00
C LEU A 62 -7.58 1.82 2.50
N SER A 63 -8.84 1.98 2.91
CA SER A 63 -9.25 1.81 4.30
C SER A 63 -9.16 0.35 4.75
N ILE A 64 -9.55 -0.60 3.89
CA ILE A 64 -9.47 -2.03 4.18
C ILE A 64 -8.00 -2.45 4.42
N PHE A 65 -7.08 -2.03 3.55
CA PHE A 65 -5.66 -2.33 3.70
C PHE A 65 -5.05 -1.63 4.91
N GLU A 66 -5.40 -0.38 5.17
CA GLU A 66 -4.97 0.34 6.38
C GLU A 66 -5.40 -0.40 7.66
N LYS A 67 -6.67 -0.76 7.76
CA LYS A 67 -7.21 -1.54 8.87
C LYS A 67 -6.42 -2.84 9.06
N GLN A 68 -6.16 -3.57 7.98
CA GLN A 68 -5.45 -4.84 8.03
C GLN A 68 -3.97 -4.67 8.44
N ILE A 69 -3.29 -3.64 7.96
CA ILE A 69 -1.92 -3.29 8.38
C ILE A 69 -1.86 -3.04 9.89
N ARG A 70 -2.87 -2.35 10.45
CA ARG A 70 -2.96 -2.03 11.88
C ARG A 70 -3.21 -3.26 12.76
N VAL A 71 -4.09 -4.18 12.33
CA VAL A 71 -4.52 -5.30 13.18
C VAL A 71 -3.70 -6.57 12.99
N THR A 72 -3.10 -6.78 11.83
CA THR A 72 -2.43 -8.06 11.53
C THR A 72 -1.09 -8.18 12.27
N LYS A 73 -0.87 -9.36 12.87
CA LYS A 73 0.43 -9.79 13.39
C LYS A 73 1.32 -10.42 12.32
N SER A 74 0.77 -10.72 11.15
CA SER A 74 1.50 -11.37 10.07
C SER A 74 2.24 -10.35 9.22
N ILE A 75 3.58 -10.40 9.28
CA ILE A 75 4.48 -9.59 8.45
C ILE A 75 4.15 -9.79 6.96
N ARG A 76 3.81 -11.03 6.55
CA ARG A 76 3.47 -11.36 5.16
C ARG A 76 2.17 -10.68 4.70
N ILE A 77 1.14 -10.66 5.55
CA ILE A 77 -0.12 -9.98 5.22
C ILE A 77 0.11 -8.48 5.14
N ARG A 78 0.83 -7.91 6.12
CA ARG A 78 1.18 -6.49 6.15
C ARG A 78 1.93 -6.06 4.88
N HIS A 79 2.97 -6.80 4.51
CA HIS A 79 3.77 -6.51 3.33
C HIS A 79 2.95 -6.59 2.05
N ASN A 80 2.10 -7.61 1.90
CA ASN A 80 1.19 -7.70 0.75
C ASN A 80 0.22 -6.51 0.66
N CYS A 81 -0.31 -6.04 1.80
CA CYS A 81 -1.18 -4.86 1.83
C CYS A 81 -0.42 -3.60 1.42
N LEU A 82 0.82 -3.42 1.90
CA LEU A 82 1.67 -2.28 1.56
C LEU A 82 2.03 -2.26 0.07
N ILE A 83 2.40 -3.39 -0.54
CA ILE A 83 2.63 -3.44 -1.99
C ILE A 83 1.35 -3.10 -2.75
N ALA A 84 0.21 -3.65 -2.31
CA ALA A 84 -1.07 -3.38 -2.97
C ALA A 84 -1.45 -1.89 -2.91
N LEU A 85 -1.29 -1.26 -1.74
CA LEU A 85 -1.46 0.18 -1.55
C LEU A 85 -0.52 1.00 -2.44
N ARG A 86 0.77 0.65 -2.49
CA ARG A 86 1.74 1.34 -3.34
C ARG A 86 1.29 1.35 -4.80
N ASN A 87 0.85 0.21 -5.32
CA ASN A 87 0.41 0.07 -6.72
C ASN A 87 -0.82 0.91 -7.09
N ILE A 88 -1.68 1.30 -6.13
CA ILE A 88 -2.90 2.07 -6.38
C ILE A 88 -2.82 3.53 -5.88
N SER A 89 -1.75 3.88 -5.15
CA SER A 89 -1.62 5.17 -4.46
C SER A 89 -1.43 6.37 -5.40
N ASP A 90 -0.88 6.16 -6.59
CA ASP A 90 -0.75 7.16 -7.65
C ASP A 90 -2.13 7.70 -8.09
N GLN A 91 -3.12 6.82 -8.14
CA GLN A 91 -4.52 7.18 -8.46
C GLN A 91 -5.29 7.74 -7.25
N ALA A 92 -4.73 7.65 -6.04
CA ALA A 92 -5.37 8.09 -4.79
C ALA A 92 -5.02 9.52 -4.36
N THR A 93 -4.16 10.22 -5.11
CA THR A 93 -3.65 11.57 -4.80
C THR A 93 -4.71 12.59 -4.40
N ARG A 94 -5.93 12.50 -4.95
CA ARG A 94 -7.03 13.47 -4.73
C ARG A 94 -8.12 12.96 -3.78
N MET A 95 -7.95 11.79 -3.16
CA MET A 95 -8.91 11.28 -2.19
C MET A 95 -8.83 12.09 -0.88
N ARG A 96 -10.00 12.34 -0.26
CA ARG A 96 -10.11 13.19 0.95
C ARG A 96 -9.96 12.41 2.26
N ASP A 97 -10.22 11.10 2.24
CA ASP A 97 -10.27 10.27 3.45
C ASP A 97 -9.01 9.41 3.62
N VAL A 98 -7.83 10.02 3.40
CA VAL A 98 -6.53 9.32 3.49
C VAL A 98 -5.71 9.72 4.71
N ASP A 99 -6.22 10.57 5.60
CA ASP A 99 -5.50 11.08 6.77
C ASP A 99 -5.06 9.95 7.72
N SER A 100 -5.96 9.01 8.03
CA SER A 100 -5.64 7.84 8.88
C SER A 100 -4.57 6.96 8.25
N LEU A 101 -4.61 6.80 6.91
CA LEU A 101 -3.61 6.07 6.16
C LEU A 101 -2.25 6.77 6.22
N ILE A 102 -2.20 8.09 6.02
CA ILE A 102 -0.95 8.87 6.12
C ILE A 102 -0.35 8.76 7.53
N GLN A 103 -1.17 8.86 8.57
CA GLN A 103 -0.73 8.66 9.95
C GLN A 103 -0.15 7.27 10.17
N GLN A 104 -0.81 6.23 9.66
CA GLN A 104 -0.36 4.86 9.77
C GLN A 104 0.97 4.63 9.02
N LEU A 105 1.14 5.21 7.83
CA LEU A 105 2.37 5.10 7.05
C LEU A 105 3.53 5.87 7.71
N ALA A 106 3.28 7.06 8.24
CA ALA A 106 4.26 7.82 9.01
C ALA A 106 4.72 7.03 10.25
N ALA A 107 3.82 6.33 10.93
CA ALA A 107 4.18 5.46 12.06
C ALA A 107 5.07 4.28 11.63
N ILE A 108 4.88 3.73 10.41
CA ILE A 108 5.75 2.67 9.88
C ILE A 108 7.17 3.17 9.63
N LEU A 109 7.35 4.45 9.25
CA LEU A 109 8.68 5.04 9.09
C LEU A 109 9.51 5.05 10.38
N LEU A 110 8.87 4.93 11.56
CA LEU A 110 9.54 4.86 12.85
C LEU A 110 9.98 3.44 13.24
N THR A 111 9.60 2.42 12.46
CA THR A 111 9.98 1.03 12.73
C THR A 111 11.35 0.69 12.14
N ASP A 112 11.82 -0.54 12.35
CA ASP A 112 13.07 -1.07 11.75
C ASP A 112 12.80 -2.06 10.60
N ASP A 113 11.55 -2.23 10.19
CA ASP A 113 11.20 -3.09 9.06
C ASP A 113 11.44 -2.36 7.73
N HIS A 114 12.65 -2.57 7.19
CA HIS A 114 13.13 -1.93 5.98
C HIS A 114 12.15 -2.06 4.79
N GLN A 115 11.57 -3.24 4.59
CA GLN A 115 10.65 -3.46 3.48
C GLN A 115 9.35 -2.67 3.65
N SER A 116 8.86 -2.58 4.88
CA SER A 116 7.67 -1.78 5.19
C SER A 116 7.94 -0.28 5.09
N ILE A 117 9.15 0.17 5.46
CA ILE A 117 9.59 1.57 5.27
C ILE A 117 9.59 1.92 3.79
N LEU A 118 10.28 1.17 2.94
CA LEU A 118 10.36 1.44 1.49
C LEU A 118 8.97 1.53 0.84
N CYS A 119 8.07 0.60 1.19
CA CYS A 119 6.71 0.66 0.67
C CYS A 119 5.97 1.90 1.18
N SER A 120 6.14 2.27 2.46
CA SER A 120 5.48 3.43 3.04
C SER A 120 5.97 4.74 2.44
N LEU A 121 7.27 4.85 2.17
CA LEU A 121 7.87 5.98 1.45
C LEU A 121 7.26 6.13 0.06
N GLY A 122 7.23 5.05 -0.74
CA GLY A 122 6.62 5.08 -2.07
C GLY A 122 5.14 5.46 -2.05
N ILE A 123 4.36 4.97 -1.07
CA ILE A 123 2.95 5.36 -0.92
C ILE A 123 2.84 6.84 -0.55
N LEU A 124 3.61 7.33 0.43
CA LEU A 124 3.59 8.71 0.87
C LEU A 124 4.03 9.67 -0.24
N SER A 125 5.03 9.31 -1.04
CA SER A 125 5.48 10.07 -2.21
C SER A 125 4.33 10.27 -3.19
N ASN A 126 3.62 9.20 -3.55
CA ASN A 126 2.42 9.29 -4.39
C ASN A 126 1.31 10.11 -3.75
N LEU A 127 0.93 9.83 -2.49
CA LEU A 127 -0.19 10.53 -1.84
C LEU A 127 0.08 12.02 -1.61
N THR A 128 1.35 12.43 -1.49
CA THR A 128 1.73 13.84 -1.32
C THR A 128 2.04 14.53 -2.65
N ALA A 129 2.15 13.80 -3.76
CA ALA A 129 2.35 14.35 -5.09
C ALA A 129 1.20 15.31 -5.45
N ASP A 130 1.56 16.58 -5.70
CA ASP A 130 0.62 17.68 -5.98
C ASP A 130 -0.54 17.84 -4.97
N ASN A 131 -0.40 17.35 -3.73
CA ASN A 131 -1.44 17.46 -2.71
C ASN A 131 -0.92 18.23 -1.48
N ARG A 132 -1.28 19.53 -1.40
CA ARG A 132 -0.87 20.41 -0.30
C ARG A 132 -1.43 20.00 1.06
N ILE A 133 -2.64 19.42 1.10
CA ILE A 133 -3.28 18.98 2.35
C ILE A 133 -2.47 17.81 2.93
N ASN A 134 -2.18 16.81 2.10
CA ASN A 134 -1.41 15.63 2.49
C ASN A 134 0.04 16.00 2.87
N LYS A 135 0.67 16.94 2.14
CA LYS A 135 1.99 17.49 2.52
C LYS A 135 1.94 18.15 3.90
N SER A 136 0.93 18.99 4.16
CA SER A 136 0.78 19.66 5.45
C SER A 136 0.58 18.65 6.58
N LEU A 137 -0.22 17.61 6.36
CA LEU A 137 -0.42 16.55 7.33
C LEU A 137 0.90 15.81 7.63
N LEU A 138 1.64 15.40 6.60
CA LEU A 138 2.91 14.68 6.79
C LEU A 138 3.95 15.52 7.56
N VAL A 139 4.01 16.84 7.30
CA VAL A 139 4.86 17.77 8.06
C VAL A 139 4.44 17.84 9.53
N LYS A 140 3.13 17.92 9.82
CA LYS A 140 2.61 17.93 11.20
C LYS A 140 2.93 16.65 11.97
N LEU A 141 3.13 15.54 11.26
CA LEU A 141 3.52 14.24 11.82
C LEU A 141 5.04 14.07 11.99
N ASN A 142 5.83 15.15 11.85
CA ASN A 142 7.30 15.12 11.84
C ASN A 142 7.87 14.22 10.73
N GLY A 143 7.15 14.09 9.60
CA GLY A 143 7.56 13.24 8.49
C GLY A 143 8.91 13.65 7.92
N VAL A 144 9.15 14.95 7.74
CA VAL A 144 10.43 15.47 7.21
C VAL A 144 11.61 15.10 8.11
N GLN A 145 11.47 15.28 9.42
CA GLN A 145 12.51 14.92 10.39
C GLN A 145 12.77 13.41 10.39
N THR A 146 11.71 12.61 10.34
CA THR A 146 11.79 11.15 10.28
C THR A 146 12.53 10.69 9.01
N LEU A 147 12.21 11.30 7.86
CA LEU A 147 12.89 11.01 6.59
C LEU A 147 14.38 11.35 6.65
N MET A 148 14.72 12.55 7.13
CA MET A 148 16.13 12.95 7.28
C MET A 148 16.91 12.00 8.18
N GLN A 149 16.34 11.60 9.32
CA GLN A 149 16.97 10.63 10.21
C GLN A 149 17.22 9.29 9.51
N LYS A 150 16.22 8.76 8.79
CA LYS A 150 16.37 7.49 8.05
C LYS A 150 17.40 7.61 6.93
N LEU A 151 17.46 8.72 6.21
CA LEU A 151 18.48 8.96 5.18
C LEU A 151 19.88 9.02 5.79
N MET A 152 20.06 9.74 6.89
CA MET A 152 21.37 9.82 7.57
C MET A 152 21.85 8.46 8.07
N MET A 153 20.94 7.60 8.54
CA MET A 153 21.28 6.25 8.99
C MET A 153 21.63 5.29 7.84
N ASN A 154 21.23 5.61 6.60
CA ASN A 154 21.39 4.75 5.42
C ASN A 154 22.27 5.37 4.32
N ALA A 155 23.02 6.43 4.65
CA ALA A 155 23.80 7.22 3.69
C ALA A 155 24.92 6.41 2.99
N ASP A 156 25.32 5.26 3.53
CA ASP A 156 26.47 4.46 3.07
C ASP A 156 26.09 3.28 2.14
N GLY A 157 24.97 3.33 1.41
CA GLY A 157 24.75 2.42 0.26
C GLY A 157 23.37 1.76 0.14
N ASN A 158 22.30 2.46 0.51
CA ASN A 158 20.93 1.97 0.33
C ASN A 158 20.15 2.83 -0.68
N ASP A 159 20.51 2.70 -1.96
CA ASP A 159 20.00 3.54 -3.05
C ASP A 159 18.47 3.48 -3.17
N ASP A 160 17.85 2.30 -2.95
CA ASP A 160 16.39 2.12 -3.00
C ASP A 160 15.66 2.98 -1.95
N LEU A 161 16.25 3.15 -0.75
CA LEU A 161 15.68 4.00 0.30
C LEU A 161 15.87 5.47 -0.02
N ILE A 162 17.04 5.83 -0.55
CA ILE A 162 17.38 7.20 -0.92
C ILE A 162 16.48 7.69 -2.06
N GLU A 163 16.20 6.86 -3.07
CA GLU A 163 15.31 7.21 -4.18
C GLU A 163 13.85 7.37 -3.75
N ALA A 164 13.41 6.60 -2.74
CA ALA A 164 12.02 6.62 -2.28
C ALA A 164 11.68 7.77 -1.31
N ALA A 165 12.68 8.34 -0.63
CA ALA A 165 12.52 9.35 0.43
C ALA A 165 12.46 10.79 -0.11
#